data_AF-A0A2T2X186-F1
#
_entry.id   AF-A0A2T2X186-F1
#
_cell.length_a   1.000
_cell.length_b   1.000
_cell.length_c   1.000
_cell.angle_alpha   90.00
_cell.angle_beta   90.00
_cell.angle_gamma   90.00
#
_symmetry.space_group_name_H-M   'P 1'
#
loop_
_entity.id
_entity.type
_entity.pdbx_description
1 polymer ?
#
loop_
_entity_poly.entity_id
_entity_poly.type
_entity_poly.pdbx_seq_one_letter_code
_entity_poly.pdbx_strand_id
1 'polypeptide(L)'
;MNRQEIEIILNKVTPPSTPFRQRAQERMDNLTKPLGSLGLLENIVVQLAAIQRKIIPELRKPHALIFAADHGVSEEHVSRYEDHVTEEMAVNIAMETAVSSVLARHNQIPLDIVDVGVKSVVRHPKVIVQKIRAGTHNIVYGPAMTSEDVDRALHVGYEIATEIILQGTDVLIAGELGISNTTSSTAMACALLQRDPREMTGMGSGIDDNHRMHKVNMIAQALAVNPVDPEDYWDVLTKLGGLEIAALVGAYTKAVESGIPIILDGLITTVAALGLVRVNAECRQYFIAAHESHEPSHQALLTAMDLNPLLKWDMRLGEASGALLVFPLLQQGCAILKETATFADARVSNPHAKESLMVEPVPLEQPVRTDFSENERESFYRVIMGRRDIRIYLPDPIPQVVLQRVLMAAHHAPSVGFMQPWNFIVIDNPDIKRRLHEVVEQQRVVAAQNYTDMRQLHYLRLKVEGLLEAPVTICVTNDSHRGGPHVLGRNTIPETDLMSTACAIENMWLAARVEGLGMGWVSIFRKEDVREILGIPDHIDPIALMTVGYTPYFPEIPLLERVGWEQRRPFDDLVYFNRWSCSDH
;
A
#
# COMPACT_ATOMS: atom_id res chain seq x y z
N MET A 1 21.80 11.40 -18.53
CA MET A 1 20.86 12.53 -18.41
C MET A 1 21.63 13.82 -18.56
N ASN A 2 21.21 14.70 -19.46
CA ASN A 2 21.65 16.09 -19.51
C ASN A 2 20.47 17.02 -19.21
N ARG A 3 20.73 18.33 -19.07
CA ARG A 3 19.69 19.34 -18.78
C ARG A 3 18.51 19.31 -19.75
N GLN A 4 18.75 19.15 -21.05
CA GLN A 4 17.68 19.11 -22.06
C GLN A 4 16.79 17.89 -21.86
N GLU A 5 17.36 16.73 -21.55
CA GLU A 5 16.60 15.51 -21.26
C GLU A 5 15.75 15.67 -19.98
N ILE A 6 16.32 16.30 -18.94
CA ILE A 6 15.58 16.63 -17.71
C ILE A 6 14.40 17.56 -18.02
N GLU A 7 14.60 18.63 -18.78
CA GLU A 7 13.51 19.54 -19.19
C GLU A 7 12.42 18.83 -19.98
N ILE A 8 12.79 17.94 -20.91
CA ILE A 8 11.82 17.15 -21.69
C ILE A 8 10.96 16.28 -20.77
N ILE A 9 11.55 15.69 -19.73
CA ILE A 9 10.81 14.89 -18.74
C ILE A 9 9.89 15.81 -17.91
N LEU A 10 10.45 16.88 -17.34
CA LEU A 10 9.71 17.79 -16.46
C LEU A 10 8.54 18.48 -17.19
N ASN A 11 8.70 18.85 -18.46
CA ASN A 11 7.61 19.42 -19.27
C ASN A 11 6.46 18.44 -19.54
N LYS A 12 6.65 17.13 -19.35
CA LYS A 12 5.60 16.11 -19.46
C LYS A 12 4.94 15.79 -18.12
N VAL A 13 5.48 16.29 -17.01
CA VAL A 13 4.91 16.07 -15.69
C VAL A 13 3.54 16.72 -15.62
N THR A 14 2.54 15.91 -15.28
CA THR A 14 1.18 16.36 -15.04
C THR A 14 0.95 16.62 -13.55
N PRO A 15 -0.01 17.49 -13.20
CA PRO A 15 -0.45 17.62 -11.82
C PRO A 15 -0.89 16.27 -11.22
N PRO A 16 -0.72 16.06 -9.90
CA PRO A 16 -1.32 14.95 -9.18
C PRO A 16 -2.83 14.83 -9.43
N SER A 17 -3.36 13.61 -9.31
CA SER A 17 -4.70 13.28 -9.83
C SER A 17 -5.84 13.97 -9.07
N THR A 18 -6.57 14.85 -9.76
CA THR A 18 -7.76 15.53 -9.22
C THR A 18 -8.85 14.57 -8.74
N PRO A 19 -9.24 13.51 -9.47
CA PRO A 19 -10.21 12.54 -8.97
C PRO A 19 -9.80 11.88 -7.64
N PHE A 20 -8.54 11.47 -7.48
CA PHE A 20 -8.07 10.86 -6.23
C PHE A 20 -7.97 11.88 -5.10
N ARG A 21 -7.58 13.11 -5.40
CA ARG A 21 -7.60 14.23 -4.46
C ARG A 21 -9.01 14.44 -3.88
N GLN A 22 -10.02 14.53 -4.74
CA GLN A 22 -11.41 14.74 -4.34
C GLN A 22 -11.93 13.59 -3.48
N ARG A 23 -11.73 12.34 -3.91
CA ARG A 23 -12.18 11.16 -3.16
C ARG A 23 -11.48 11.00 -1.81
N ALA A 24 -10.19 11.33 -1.74
CA ALA A 24 -9.45 11.33 -0.48
C ALA A 24 -9.96 12.42 0.47
N GLN A 25 -10.25 13.63 -0.05
CA GLN A 25 -10.86 14.71 0.74
C GLN A 25 -12.25 14.33 1.24
N GLU A 26 -13.10 13.78 0.38
CA GLU A 26 -14.44 13.30 0.76
C GLU A 26 -14.37 12.26 1.88
N ARG A 27 -13.41 11.32 1.80
CA ARG A 27 -13.19 10.37 2.88
C ARG A 27 -12.68 11.07 4.15
N MET A 28 -11.70 11.97 4.04
CA MET A 28 -11.12 12.72 5.17
C MET A 28 -12.17 13.55 5.91
N ASP A 29 -13.11 14.16 5.17
CA ASP A 29 -14.22 14.96 5.70
C ASP A 29 -15.27 14.10 6.39
N ASN A 30 -15.39 12.82 6.01
CA ASN A 30 -16.34 11.87 6.57
C ASN A 30 -15.79 11.02 7.71
N LEU A 31 -14.51 11.15 8.06
CA LEU A 31 -13.96 10.55 9.28
C LEU A 31 -14.69 11.11 10.51
N THR A 32 -14.82 10.32 11.59
CA THR A 32 -15.46 10.74 12.84
C THR A 32 -14.65 11.80 13.61
N LYS A 33 -14.51 12.99 13.02
CA LYS A 33 -13.80 14.17 13.53
C LYS A 33 -14.48 15.44 13.00
N PRO A 34 -14.28 16.61 13.63
CA PRO A 34 -14.70 17.87 13.04
C PRO A 34 -13.99 18.15 11.70
N LEU A 35 -14.68 18.75 10.74
CA LEU A 35 -14.07 19.16 9.45
C LEU A 35 -12.80 19.99 9.67
N GLY A 36 -11.72 19.63 8.97
CA GLY A 36 -10.44 20.35 9.01
C GLY A 36 -9.70 20.31 10.36
N SER A 37 -10.16 19.52 11.34
CA SER A 37 -9.59 19.50 12.70
C SER A 37 -8.13 19.00 12.79
N LEU A 38 -7.61 18.31 11.77
CA LEU A 38 -6.19 17.91 11.70
C LEU A 38 -5.34 18.90 10.87
N GLY A 39 -5.93 19.99 10.38
CA GLY A 39 -5.23 21.11 9.75
C GLY A 39 -4.36 20.71 8.56
N LEU A 40 -3.10 21.16 8.57
CA LEU A 40 -2.13 20.93 7.49
C LEU A 40 -1.93 19.43 7.16
N LEU A 41 -2.06 18.55 8.16
CA LEU A 41 -1.91 17.11 7.94
C LEU A 41 -2.96 16.56 6.98
N GLU A 42 -4.20 17.08 7.00
CA GLU A 42 -5.25 16.67 6.06
C GLU A 42 -4.85 16.97 4.62
N ASN A 43 -4.37 18.19 4.39
CA ASN A 43 -3.96 18.66 3.07
C ASN A 43 -2.82 17.81 2.50
N ILE A 44 -1.82 17.48 3.33
CA ILE A 44 -0.68 16.67 2.90
C ILE A 44 -1.10 15.23 2.62
N VAL A 45 -1.94 14.62 3.45
CA VAL A 45 -2.44 13.25 3.20
C VAL A 45 -3.27 13.20 1.92
N VAL A 46 -4.10 14.21 1.66
CA VAL A 46 -4.87 14.32 0.41
C VAL A 46 -3.97 14.59 -0.80
N GLN A 47 -2.88 15.34 -0.63
CA GLN A 47 -1.84 15.50 -1.67
C GLN A 47 -1.15 14.16 -1.98
N LEU A 48 -0.73 13.41 -0.96
CA LEU A 48 -0.14 12.07 -1.11
C LEU A 48 -1.09 11.12 -1.86
N ALA A 49 -2.38 11.15 -1.54
CA ALA A 49 -3.42 10.39 -2.22
C ALA A 49 -3.48 10.69 -3.73
N ALA A 50 -3.40 11.97 -4.08
CA ALA A 50 -3.42 12.45 -5.45
C ALA A 50 -2.16 12.05 -6.23
N ILE A 51 -0.97 12.12 -5.59
CA ILE A 51 0.31 11.72 -6.19
C ILE A 51 0.31 10.21 -6.47
N GLN A 52 -0.01 9.40 -5.45
CA GLN A 52 0.02 7.94 -5.54
C GLN A 52 -1.16 7.33 -6.31
N ARG A 53 -2.16 8.15 -6.70
CA ARG A 53 -3.42 7.71 -7.33
C ARG A 53 -4.14 6.64 -6.49
N LYS A 54 -4.26 6.90 -5.19
CA LYS A 54 -4.93 6.04 -4.21
C LYS A 54 -5.78 6.91 -3.30
N ILE A 55 -7.01 6.48 -2.98
CA ILE A 55 -7.87 7.22 -2.04
C ILE A 55 -7.24 7.24 -0.64
N ILE A 56 -6.65 6.11 -0.26
CA ILE A 56 -5.89 5.95 0.98
C ILE A 56 -4.42 5.77 0.55
N PRO A 57 -3.59 6.83 0.65
CA PRO A 57 -2.18 6.74 0.35
C PRO A 57 -1.46 5.93 1.43
N GLU A 58 -0.29 5.39 1.08
CA GLU A 58 0.53 4.60 2.00
C GLU A 58 2.00 4.92 1.78
N LEU A 59 2.76 5.05 2.86
CA LEU A 59 4.20 5.30 2.85
C LEU A 59 4.91 4.10 3.50
N ARG A 60 5.05 3.00 2.75
CA ARG A 60 5.54 1.70 3.26
C ARG A 60 7.01 1.47 2.97
N LYS A 61 7.53 2.02 1.87
CA LYS A 61 8.89 1.80 1.38
C LYS A 61 9.57 3.16 1.16
N PRO A 62 9.88 3.89 2.25
CA PRO A 62 10.67 5.11 2.13
C PRO A 62 12.11 4.79 1.75
N HIS A 63 12.79 5.73 1.10
CA HIS A 63 14.24 5.66 0.89
C HIS A 63 14.84 7.05 1.10
N ALA A 64 15.86 7.16 1.95
CA ALA A 64 16.61 8.38 2.19
C ALA A 64 17.85 8.41 1.31
N LEU A 65 18.06 9.53 0.61
CA LEU A 65 19.17 9.68 -0.32
C LEU A 65 19.92 10.97 -0.01
N ILE A 66 21.18 10.83 0.40
CA ILE A 66 22.07 11.93 0.73
C ILE A 66 23.16 12.03 -0.33
N PHE A 67 23.24 13.17 -1.01
CA PHE A 67 24.35 13.47 -1.92
C PHE A 67 25.40 14.34 -1.23
N ALA A 68 26.67 13.95 -1.37
CA ALA A 68 27.81 14.61 -0.73
C ALA A 68 28.76 15.25 -1.74
N ALA A 69 29.07 16.53 -1.52
CA ALA A 69 30.08 17.26 -2.28
C ALA A 69 30.69 18.43 -1.49
N ASP A 70 31.95 18.75 -1.79
CA ASP A 70 32.62 19.92 -1.22
C ASP A 70 32.52 21.13 -2.15
N HIS A 71 32.59 22.31 -1.54
CA HIS A 71 32.43 23.59 -2.24
C HIS A 71 33.71 24.41 -2.17
N GLY A 72 34.23 24.87 -3.31
CA GLY A 72 35.47 25.66 -3.35
C GLY A 72 35.42 26.96 -2.55
N VAL A 73 34.21 27.50 -2.28
CA VAL A 73 34.02 28.69 -1.45
C VAL A 73 34.42 28.49 0.02
N SER A 74 34.63 27.25 0.45
CA SER A 74 35.14 26.95 1.79
C SER A 74 36.52 27.55 2.04
N GLU A 75 37.32 27.77 0.99
CA GLU A 75 38.63 28.44 1.04
C GLU A 75 38.53 29.88 1.57
N GLU A 76 37.32 30.48 1.52
CA GLU A 76 37.03 31.81 2.07
C GLU A 76 36.61 31.76 3.54
N HIS A 77 36.71 30.62 4.22
CA HIS A 77 36.39 30.45 5.65
C HIS A 77 34.96 30.93 6.03
N VAL A 78 33.99 30.63 5.16
CA VAL A 78 32.57 30.97 5.35
C VAL A 78 31.79 29.97 6.23
N SER A 79 32.48 28.93 6.72
CA SER A 79 31.95 27.91 7.61
C SER A 79 32.81 27.81 8.86
N ARG A 80 32.20 27.36 9.97
CA ARG A 80 32.92 27.02 11.20
C ARG A 80 33.82 25.78 11.06
N TYR A 81 33.53 24.92 10.09
CA TYR A 81 34.19 23.64 9.87
C TYR A 81 35.04 23.68 8.59
N GLU A 82 36.12 22.91 8.62
CA GLU A 82 37.07 22.73 7.51
C GLU A 82 36.61 21.64 6.53
N ASP A 83 37.12 21.65 5.29
CA ASP A 83 36.70 20.75 4.20
C ASP A 83 36.74 19.25 4.55
N HIS A 84 37.72 18.81 5.34
CA HIS A 84 37.89 17.39 5.68
C HIS A 84 36.68 16.81 6.44
N VAL A 85 35.88 17.67 7.09
CA VAL A 85 34.70 17.25 7.85
C VAL A 85 33.62 16.62 6.96
N THR A 86 33.51 17.00 5.68
CA THR A 86 32.56 16.34 4.77
C THR A 86 32.84 14.84 4.64
N GLU A 87 34.11 14.43 4.52
CA GLU A 87 34.47 13.02 4.41
C GLU A 87 34.25 12.28 5.71
N GLU A 88 34.65 12.88 6.84
CA GLU A 88 34.40 12.30 8.16
C GLU A 88 32.89 12.07 8.40
N MET A 89 32.05 13.03 8.00
CA MET A 89 30.60 12.91 8.11
C MET A 89 30.01 11.90 7.13
N ALA A 90 30.51 11.81 5.89
CA ALA A 90 30.09 10.77 4.96
C ALA A 90 30.39 9.36 5.51
N VAL A 91 31.57 9.20 6.14
CA VAL A 91 31.94 7.96 6.85
C VAL A 91 31.03 7.72 8.06
N ASN A 92 30.73 8.75 8.87
CA ASN A 92 29.82 8.61 10.02
C ASN A 92 28.40 8.21 9.61
N ILE A 93 27.88 8.77 8.51
CA ILE A 93 26.59 8.37 7.94
C ILE A 93 26.64 6.90 7.54
N ALA A 94 27.69 6.50 6.84
CA ALA A 94 27.89 5.13 6.38
C ALA A 94 28.14 4.11 7.52
N MET A 95 28.69 4.57 8.65
CA MET A 95 28.83 3.81 9.90
C MET A 95 27.56 3.80 10.75
N GLU A 96 26.50 4.47 10.30
CA GLU A 96 25.19 4.56 10.96
C GLU A 96 25.22 5.31 12.31
N THR A 97 26.17 6.21 12.51
CA THR A 97 26.37 6.98 13.76
C THR A 97 25.99 8.46 13.65
N ALA A 98 25.82 8.99 12.43
CA ALA A 98 25.30 10.33 12.22
C ALA A 98 23.83 10.45 12.68
N VAL A 99 23.37 11.67 12.97
CA VAL A 99 21.98 11.93 13.40
C VAL A 99 20.98 11.41 12.36
N SER A 100 21.24 11.67 11.10
CA SER A 100 20.47 11.18 9.94
C SER A 100 20.36 9.65 9.96
N SER A 101 21.47 8.93 10.09
CA SER A 101 21.46 7.47 10.15
C SER A 101 20.78 6.91 11.40
N VAL A 102 20.90 7.58 12.55
CA VAL A 102 20.19 7.19 13.78
C VAL A 102 18.67 7.30 13.57
N LEU A 103 18.19 8.39 12.98
CA LEU A 103 16.77 8.59 12.67
C LEU A 103 16.28 7.59 11.62
N ALA A 104 17.03 7.40 10.53
CA ALA A 104 16.69 6.46 9.47
C ALA A 104 16.59 5.03 10.01
N ARG A 105 17.59 4.57 10.78
CA ARG A 105 17.57 3.24 11.40
C ARG A 105 16.40 3.09 12.38
N HIS A 106 16.10 4.10 13.20
CA HIS A 106 14.98 4.04 14.13
C HIS A 106 13.64 3.89 13.40
N ASN A 107 13.49 4.57 12.27
CA ASN A 107 12.30 4.53 11.42
C ASN A 107 12.32 3.39 10.38
N GLN A 108 13.34 2.52 10.38
CA GLN A 108 13.53 1.42 9.42
C GLN A 108 13.58 1.89 7.96
N ILE A 109 14.23 3.04 7.73
CA ILE A 109 14.37 3.67 6.42
C ILE A 109 15.78 3.35 5.89
N PRO A 110 15.91 2.70 4.72
CA PRO A 110 17.17 2.62 3.99
C PRO A 110 17.71 4.03 3.72
N LEU A 111 18.99 4.24 3.99
CA LEU A 111 19.68 5.51 3.76
C LEU A 111 20.95 5.25 2.96
N ASP A 112 21.03 5.85 1.78
CA ASP A 112 22.22 5.84 0.94
C ASP A 112 22.93 7.19 0.98
N ILE A 113 24.26 7.12 1.11
CA ILE A 113 25.17 8.26 1.01
C ILE A 113 25.98 8.13 -0.28
N VAL A 114 25.85 9.14 -1.15
CA VAL A 114 26.45 9.17 -2.48
C VAL A 114 27.47 10.29 -2.57
N ASP A 115 28.73 9.94 -2.73
CA ASP A 115 29.81 10.89 -2.98
C ASP A 115 29.82 11.27 -4.46
N VAL A 116 29.34 12.48 -4.76
CA VAL A 116 29.35 13.05 -6.11
C VAL A 116 30.45 14.10 -6.28
N GLY A 117 31.05 14.56 -5.17
CA GLY A 117 31.94 15.71 -5.21
C GLY A 117 32.85 15.94 -4.00
N VAL A 118 33.03 14.99 -3.09
CA VAL A 118 33.89 15.19 -1.90
C VAL A 118 35.35 15.39 -2.34
N LYS A 119 36.07 16.35 -1.75
CA LYS A 119 37.42 16.74 -2.16
C LYS A 119 38.44 15.65 -1.85
N SER A 120 38.30 15.01 -0.70
CA SER A 120 39.10 13.85 -0.31
C SER A 120 38.51 12.53 -0.86
N VAL A 121 39.31 11.46 -0.77
CA VAL A 121 38.86 10.12 -1.13
C VAL A 121 38.13 9.50 0.05
N VAL A 122 36.83 9.30 -0.08
CA VAL A 122 36.02 8.61 0.94
C VAL A 122 36.24 7.11 0.82
N ARG A 123 36.81 6.48 1.86
CA ARG A 123 37.16 5.04 1.83
C ARG A 123 36.27 4.24 2.77
N HIS A 124 35.00 4.09 2.40
CA HIS A 124 34.06 3.23 3.12
C HIS A 124 33.16 2.46 2.14
N PRO A 125 32.98 1.13 2.29
CA PRO A 125 32.27 0.31 1.30
C PRO A 125 30.77 0.60 1.19
N LYS A 126 30.17 1.25 2.21
CA LYS A 126 28.76 1.69 2.18
C LYS A 126 28.57 3.10 1.58
N VAL A 127 29.64 3.77 1.16
CA VAL A 127 29.53 5.05 0.43
C VAL A 127 29.52 4.74 -1.06
N ILE A 128 28.47 5.18 -1.75
CA ILE A 128 28.37 5.04 -3.20
C ILE A 128 29.22 6.13 -3.83
N VAL A 129 30.36 5.76 -4.42
CA VAL A 129 31.28 6.73 -5.02
C VAL A 129 30.96 6.92 -6.50
N GLN A 130 30.36 8.07 -6.83
CA GLN A 130 30.04 8.53 -8.19
C GLN A 130 30.67 9.91 -8.42
N LYS A 131 31.93 10.05 -8.03
CA LYS A 131 32.62 11.33 -7.95
C LYS A 131 32.85 11.93 -9.34
N ILE A 132 32.29 13.12 -9.56
CA ILE A 132 32.38 13.86 -10.82
C ILE A 132 33.68 14.66 -10.86
N ARG A 133 34.02 15.25 -9.71
CA ARG A 133 35.23 16.04 -9.44
C ARG A 133 35.48 16.15 -7.93
N ALA A 134 36.69 16.54 -7.54
CA ALA A 134 37.05 16.78 -6.14
C ALA A 134 36.71 18.21 -5.72
N GLY A 135 35.46 18.43 -5.32
CA GLY A 135 34.90 19.74 -4.98
C GLY A 135 34.56 20.60 -6.20
N THR A 136 33.63 21.53 -6.03
CA THR A 136 33.37 22.60 -6.99
C THR A 136 34.51 23.63 -6.99
N HIS A 137 34.60 24.44 -8.04
CA HIS A 137 35.44 25.64 -7.99
C HIS A 137 34.87 26.68 -7.01
N ASN A 138 35.71 27.62 -6.60
CA ASN A 138 35.31 28.70 -5.71
C ASN A 138 34.49 29.76 -6.45
N ILE A 139 33.21 29.91 -6.05
CA ILE A 139 32.24 30.83 -6.65
C ILE A 139 32.63 32.31 -6.52
N VAL A 140 33.58 32.64 -5.65
CA VAL A 140 34.06 34.01 -5.45
C VAL A 140 34.98 34.47 -6.58
N TYR A 141 35.54 33.54 -7.36
CA TYR A 141 36.47 33.82 -8.46
C TYR A 141 35.96 33.42 -9.85
N GLY A 142 34.86 32.67 -9.93
CA GLY A 142 34.29 32.21 -11.19
C GLY A 142 33.18 31.18 -10.98
N PRO A 143 32.78 30.43 -12.03
CA PRO A 143 31.68 29.48 -11.94
C PRO A 143 32.05 28.26 -11.10
N ALA A 144 31.11 27.80 -10.25
CA ALA A 144 31.24 26.59 -9.44
C ALA A 144 31.61 25.36 -10.28
N MET A 145 30.98 25.21 -11.44
CA MET A 145 31.02 23.99 -12.24
C MET A 145 31.04 24.30 -13.73
N THR A 146 31.46 23.32 -14.54
CA THR A 146 31.23 23.35 -15.98
C THR A 146 29.84 22.80 -16.30
N SER A 147 29.33 23.11 -17.50
CA SER A 147 28.09 22.50 -18.00
C SER A 147 28.14 20.97 -18.00
N GLU A 148 29.29 20.37 -18.32
CA GLU A 148 29.48 18.91 -18.31
C GLU A 148 29.43 18.34 -16.89
N ASP A 149 29.95 19.05 -15.89
CA ASP A 149 29.84 18.62 -14.49
C ASP A 149 28.38 18.57 -14.03
N VAL A 150 27.59 19.57 -14.42
CA VAL A 150 26.15 19.63 -14.11
C VAL A 150 25.41 18.46 -14.76
N ASP A 151 25.64 18.22 -16.06
CA ASP A 151 24.99 17.12 -16.77
C ASP A 151 25.37 15.76 -16.14
N ARG A 152 26.65 15.55 -15.78
CA ARG A 152 27.08 14.33 -15.08
C ARG A 152 26.43 14.18 -13.71
N ALA A 153 26.29 15.25 -12.93
CA ALA A 153 25.62 15.22 -11.63
C ALA A 153 24.13 14.89 -11.73
N LEU A 154 23.43 15.53 -12.67
CA LEU A 154 22.03 15.23 -12.97
C LEU A 154 21.85 13.76 -13.34
N HIS A 155 22.78 13.21 -14.12
CA HIS A 155 22.76 11.79 -14.50
C HIS A 155 22.90 10.85 -13.32
N VAL A 156 23.88 11.07 -12.46
CA VAL A 156 24.10 10.25 -11.25
C VAL A 156 22.85 10.26 -10.37
N GLY A 157 22.29 11.44 -10.11
CA GLY A 157 21.08 11.57 -9.31
C GLY A 157 19.88 10.82 -9.90
N TYR A 158 19.66 10.96 -11.20
CA TYR A 158 18.57 10.30 -11.91
C TYR A 158 18.73 8.77 -11.93
N GLU A 159 19.95 8.26 -12.15
CA GLU A 159 20.23 6.81 -12.17
C GLU A 159 20.01 6.18 -10.79
N ILE A 160 20.59 6.76 -9.74
CA ILE A 160 20.44 6.21 -8.37
C ILE A 160 18.96 6.24 -7.95
N ALA A 161 18.24 7.33 -8.23
CA ALA A 161 16.80 7.38 -7.98
C ALA A 161 16.03 6.33 -8.79
N THR A 162 16.45 6.05 -10.04
CA THR A 162 15.83 5.01 -10.87
C THR A 162 15.99 3.64 -10.22
N GLU A 163 17.18 3.31 -9.75
CA GLU A 163 17.48 2.02 -9.11
C GLU A 163 16.62 1.80 -7.86
N ILE A 164 16.56 2.77 -6.95
CA ILE A 164 15.79 2.64 -5.71
C ILE A 164 14.27 2.65 -5.96
N ILE A 165 13.79 3.38 -6.96
CA ILE A 165 12.37 3.38 -7.35
C ILE A 165 11.97 2.02 -7.96
N LEU A 166 12.84 1.41 -8.77
CA LEU A 166 12.60 0.05 -9.30
C LEU A 166 12.54 -1.02 -8.20
N GLN A 167 13.16 -0.78 -7.04
CA GLN A 167 13.05 -1.64 -5.85
C GLN A 167 11.72 -1.43 -5.08
N GLY A 168 10.89 -0.49 -5.54
CA GLY A 168 9.54 -0.23 -5.04
C GLY A 168 9.46 0.90 -4.01
N THR A 169 10.41 1.82 -4.00
CA THR A 169 10.35 3.04 -3.17
C THR A 169 9.05 3.82 -3.46
N ASP A 170 8.30 4.15 -2.42
CA ASP A 170 7.01 4.87 -2.53
C ASP A 170 7.05 6.32 -1.99
N VAL A 171 8.19 6.73 -1.43
CA VAL A 171 8.52 8.11 -1.07
C VAL A 171 10.03 8.31 -0.99
N LEU A 172 10.52 9.41 -1.56
CA LEU A 172 11.91 9.81 -1.48
C LEU A 172 12.11 10.80 -0.33
N ILE A 173 13.12 10.56 0.51
CA ILE A 173 13.55 11.47 1.57
C ILE A 173 14.86 12.11 1.14
N ALA A 174 14.84 13.42 0.93
CA ALA A 174 15.97 14.14 0.35
C ALA A 174 16.94 14.61 1.42
N GLY A 175 18.24 14.42 1.17
CA GLY A 175 19.30 14.97 1.99
C GLY A 175 20.54 15.31 1.20
N GLU A 176 21.45 15.96 1.90
CA GLU A 176 22.68 16.51 1.35
C GLU A 176 23.75 16.55 2.43
N LEU A 177 25.00 16.69 1.99
CA LEU A 177 26.15 16.86 2.85
C LEU A 177 27.21 17.67 2.12
N GLY A 178 27.71 18.74 2.74
CA GLY A 178 28.78 19.53 2.16
C GLY A 178 29.17 20.72 3.01
N ILE A 179 30.45 20.85 3.33
CA ILE A 179 30.93 22.06 3.98
C ILE A 179 30.76 23.26 3.04
N SER A 180 30.23 24.37 3.59
CA SER A 180 29.96 25.64 2.91
C SER A 180 28.85 25.63 1.85
N ASN A 181 28.12 24.53 1.68
CA ASN A 181 27.02 24.45 0.72
C ASN A 181 25.85 25.41 1.01
N THR A 182 25.67 25.83 2.27
CA THR A 182 24.71 26.89 2.65
C THR A 182 25.08 28.24 2.04
N THR A 183 26.36 28.51 1.80
CA THR A 183 26.84 29.72 1.11
C THR A 183 26.41 29.68 -0.35
N SER A 184 26.74 28.59 -1.06
CA SER A 184 26.37 28.36 -2.46
C SER A 184 24.84 28.37 -2.65
N SER A 185 24.10 27.68 -1.78
CA SER A 185 22.64 27.62 -1.83
C SER A 185 21.97 28.96 -1.52
N THR A 186 22.55 29.76 -0.63
CA THR A 186 22.10 31.13 -0.38
C THR A 186 22.40 32.04 -1.58
N ALA A 187 23.58 31.91 -2.21
CA ALA A 187 23.91 32.65 -3.42
C ALA A 187 22.93 32.32 -4.56
N MET A 188 22.61 31.03 -4.75
CA MET A 188 21.56 30.60 -5.68
C MET A 188 20.20 31.21 -5.32
N ALA A 189 19.79 31.16 -4.06
CA ALA A 189 18.51 31.73 -3.63
C ALA A 189 18.43 33.26 -3.83
N CYS A 190 19.53 33.99 -3.55
CA CYS A 190 19.63 35.42 -3.83
C CYS A 190 19.47 35.73 -5.32
N ALA A 191 20.14 34.97 -6.19
CA ALA A 191 20.03 35.12 -7.64
C ALA A 191 18.61 34.82 -8.13
N LEU A 192 18.07 33.65 -7.79
CA LEU A 192 16.76 33.18 -8.25
C LEU A 192 15.60 34.04 -7.74
N LEU A 193 15.69 34.55 -6.52
CA LEU A 193 14.62 35.37 -5.93
C LEU A 193 14.89 36.88 -6.02
N GLN A 194 16.03 37.28 -6.60
CA GLN A 194 16.49 38.66 -6.68
C GLN A 194 16.46 39.40 -5.33
N ARG A 195 17.01 38.76 -4.30
CA ARG A 195 17.03 39.29 -2.92
C ARG A 195 18.44 39.59 -2.44
N ASP A 196 18.55 40.54 -1.51
CA ASP A 196 19.83 41.00 -0.98
C ASP A 196 20.49 39.90 -0.10
N PRO A 197 21.79 39.61 -0.29
CA PRO A 197 22.52 38.64 0.53
C PRO A 197 22.44 38.89 2.04
N ARG A 198 22.34 40.14 2.50
CA ARG A 198 22.21 40.50 3.92
C ARG A 198 20.92 39.99 4.53
N GLU A 199 19.84 39.95 3.75
CA GLU A 199 18.53 39.46 4.21
C GLU A 199 18.45 37.93 4.16
N MET A 200 19.21 37.31 3.26
CA MET A 200 19.09 35.88 2.92
C MET A 200 20.08 34.99 3.67
N THR A 201 21.17 35.56 4.19
CA THR A 201 22.25 34.80 4.83
C THR A 201 21.97 34.56 6.31
N GLY A 202 21.86 33.29 6.71
CA GLY A 202 21.77 32.88 8.11
C GLY A 202 23.11 32.51 8.73
N MET A 203 23.05 31.87 9.89
CA MET A 203 24.23 31.51 10.70
C MET A 203 24.85 30.16 10.33
N GLY A 204 24.23 29.40 9.42
CA GLY A 204 24.69 28.08 8.97
C GLY A 204 25.08 27.17 10.12
N SER A 205 26.33 26.71 10.09
CA SER A 205 27.00 25.87 11.09
C SER A 205 27.24 26.51 12.47
N GLY A 206 26.57 27.63 12.79
CA GLY A 206 26.67 28.30 14.09
C GLY A 206 27.80 29.33 14.17
N ILE A 207 28.01 30.08 13.08
CA ILE A 207 28.95 31.21 13.03
C ILE A 207 28.42 32.42 13.82
N ASP A 208 29.27 33.37 14.18
CA ASP A 208 28.89 34.64 14.83
C ASP A 208 28.48 35.74 13.83
N ASP A 209 28.03 36.90 14.31
CA ASP A 209 27.59 38.01 13.47
C ASP A 209 28.69 38.56 12.53
N ASN A 210 29.95 38.58 12.98
CA ASN A 210 31.07 39.07 12.17
C ASN A 210 31.37 38.09 11.03
N HIS A 211 31.40 36.80 11.34
CA HIS A 211 31.52 35.74 10.35
C HIS A 211 30.33 35.71 9.40
N ARG A 212 29.10 35.97 9.87
CA ARG A 212 27.92 36.11 9.01
C ARG A 212 28.11 37.25 8.02
N MET A 213 28.61 38.41 8.46
CA MET A 213 28.87 39.54 7.56
C MET A 213 29.97 39.25 6.55
N HIS A 214 31.01 38.50 6.93
CA HIS A 214 32.02 38.00 5.99
C HIS A 214 31.37 37.11 4.92
N LYS A 215 30.55 36.13 5.33
CA LYS A 215 29.79 35.27 4.42
C LYS A 215 28.88 36.05 3.47
N VAL A 216 28.18 37.07 3.97
CA VAL A 216 27.37 38.00 3.15
C VAL A 216 28.22 38.66 2.07
N ASN A 217 29.42 39.14 2.41
CA ASN A 217 30.32 39.77 1.44
C ASN A 217 30.81 38.78 0.38
N MET A 218 31.12 37.55 0.78
CA MET A 218 31.52 36.48 -0.16
C MET A 218 30.38 36.13 -1.12
N ILE A 219 29.14 36.06 -0.64
CA ILE A 219 27.96 35.84 -1.49
C ILE A 219 27.76 37.01 -2.46
N ALA A 220 27.86 38.26 -1.97
CA ALA A 220 27.73 39.45 -2.81
C ALA A 220 28.81 39.50 -3.90
N GLN A 221 30.04 39.12 -3.57
CA GLN A 221 31.13 39.03 -4.55
C GLN A 221 30.89 37.91 -5.56
N ALA A 222 30.46 36.72 -5.11
CA ALA A 222 30.15 35.60 -6.00
C ALA A 222 29.07 35.97 -7.03
N LEU A 223 28.01 36.67 -6.60
CA LEU A 223 26.95 37.19 -7.48
C LEU A 223 27.49 38.22 -8.50
N ALA A 224 28.43 39.06 -8.09
CA ALA A 224 29.02 40.07 -8.98
C ALA A 224 29.97 39.45 -10.02
N VAL A 225 30.77 38.46 -9.63
CA VAL A 225 31.72 37.75 -10.49
C VAL A 225 31.01 36.79 -11.45
N ASN A 226 29.87 36.23 -11.02
CA ASN A 226 29.05 35.33 -11.81
C ASN A 226 27.70 35.95 -12.16
N PRO A 227 27.63 36.87 -13.13
CA PRO A 227 26.36 37.38 -13.60
C PRO A 227 25.54 36.22 -14.19
N VAL A 228 24.32 36.06 -13.71
CA VAL A 228 23.40 34.98 -14.04
C VAL A 228 22.08 35.53 -14.55
N ASP A 229 21.41 34.77 -15.41
CA ASP A 229 19.99 35.01 -15.69
C ASP A 229 19.14 34.39 -14.56
N PRO A 230 18.38 35.18 -13.77
CA PRO A 230 17.57 34.67 -12.66
C PRO A 230 16.42 33.75 -13.10
N GLU A 231 16.04 33.78 -14.39
CA GLU A 231 15.03 32.88 -14.96
C GLU A 231 15.64 31.57 -15.47
N ASP A 232 16.94 31.52 -15.72
CA ASP A 232 17.66 30.30 -16.11
C ASP A 232 18.25 29.62 -14.87
N TYR A 233 17.49 28.66 -14.33
CA TYR A 233 17.94 27.86 -13.19
C TYR A 233 19.27 27.14 -13.47
N TRP A 234 19.51 26.70 -14.70
CA TRP A 234 20.72 25.95 -15.04
C TRP A 234 21.95 26.84 -15.07
N ASP A 235 21.82 28.08 -15.54
CA ASP A 235 22.90 29.08 -15.47
C ASP A 235 23.26 29.38 -14.01
N VAL A 236 22.25 29.58 -13.16
CA VAL A 236 22.44 29.78 -11.71
C VAL A 236 23.10 28.57 -11.06
N LEU A 237 22.61 27.36 -11.30
CA LEU A 237 23.18 26.12 -10.74
C LEU A 237 24.63 25.92 -11.19
N THR A 238 24.94 26.15 -12.46
CA THR A 238 26.29 25.98 -13.02
C THR A 238 27.28 26.95 -12.37
N LYS A 239 26.89 28.21 -12.18
CA LYS A 239 27.78 29.26 -11.70
C LYS A 239 27.88 29.36 -10.18
N LEU A 240 26.78 29.11 -9.46
CA LEU A 240 26.68 29.38 -8.02
C LEU A 240 26.36 28.15 -7.17
N GLY A 241 26.06 27.00 -7.78
CA GLY A 241 25.55 25.83 -7.10
C GLY A 241 26.59 24.79 -6.66
N GLY A 242 26.12 23.56 -6.50
CA GLY A 242 26.87 22.40 -6.03
C GLY A 242 26.57 21.12 -6.82
N LEU A 243 27.50 20.16 -6.79
CA LEU A 243 27.33 18.87 -7.45
C LEU A 243 26.22 18.04 -6.79
N GLU A 244 26.12 18.12 -5.46
CA GLU A 244 25.05 17.50 -4.68
C GLU A 244 23.68 18.12 -4.97
N ILE A 245 23.62 19.43 -5.23
CA ILE A 245 22.39 20.13 -5.63
C ILE A 245 21.95 19.63 -7.02
N ALA A 246 22.88 19.54 -7.97
CA ALA A 246 22.61 19.02 -9.30
C ALA A 246 22.18 17.53 -9.26
N ALA A 247 22.80 16.72 -8.40
CA ALA A 247 22.39 15.33 -8.20
C ALA A 247 20.98 15.23 -7.58
N LEU A 248 20.64 16.08 -6.60
CA LEU A 248 19.28 16.17 -6.06
C LEU A 248 18.24 16.49 -7.16
N VAL A 249 18.54 17.43 -8.06
CA VAL A 249 17.65 17.76 -9.20
C VAL A 249 17.42 16.55 -10.10
N GLY A 250 18.47 15.78 -10.39
CA GLY A 250 18.37 14.52 -11.14
C GLY A 250 17.46 13.49 -10.44
N ALA A 251 17.67 13.29 -9.13
CA ALA A 251 16.89 12.36 -8.32
C ALA A 251 15.41 12.78 -8.23
N TYR A 252 15.15 14.07 -8.02
CA TYR A 252 13.79 14.61 -7.98
C TYR A 252 13.08 14.48 -9.30
N THR A 253 13.78 14.71 -10.42
CA THR A 253 13.20 14.55 -11.75
C THR A 253 12.70 13.13 -11.94
N LYS A 254 13.50 12.14 -11.52
CA LYS A 254 13.08 10.74 -11.60
C LYS A 254 11.89 10.41 -10.70
N ALA A 255 11.90 10.92 -9.47
CA ALA A 255 10.81 10.70 -8.51
C ALA A 255 9.48 11.29 -9.04
N VAL A 256 9.49 12.53 -9.53
CA VAL A 256 8.32 13.19 -10.10
C VAL A 256 7.83 12.47 -11.36
N GLU A 257 8.74 12.09 -12.28
CA GLU A 257 8.41 11.28 -13.47
C GLU A 257 7.67 9.98 -13.08
N SER A 258 8.06 9.39 -11.95
CA SER A 258 7.54 8.12 -11.46
C SER A 258 6.31 8.26 -10.56
N GLY A 259 5.82 9.48 -10.33
CA GLY A 259 4.69 9.72 -9.42
C GLY A 259 5.01 9.47 -7.94
N ILE A 260 6.26 9.70 -7.53
CA ILE A 260 6.75 9.47 -6.16
C ILE A 260 6.85 10.82 -5.43
N PRO A 261 6.24 10.96 -4.23
CA PRO A 261 6.38 12.17 -3.41
C PRO A 261 7.80 12.30 -2.86
N ILE A 262 8.23 13.54 -2.64
CA ILE A 262 9.56 13.88 -2.15
C ILE A 262 9.42 14.72 -0.87
N ILE A 263 10.04 14.27 0.21
CA ILE A 263 10.11 15.02 1.47
C ILE A 263 11.41 15.84 1.45
N LEU A 264 11.27 17.16 1.42
CA LEU A 264 12.35 18.12 1.49
C LEU A 264 12.78 18.35 2.92
N ASP A 265 14.08 18.54 3.15
CA ASP A 265 14.67 18.78 4.46
C ASP A 265 14.80 20.28 4.75
N GLY A 266 15.91 20.88 4.32
CA GLY A 266 16.26 22.28 4.55
C GLY A 266 16.58 23.06 3.27
N LEU A 267 17.22 24.21 3.45
CA LEU A 267 17.63 25.17 2.40
C LEU A 267 18.11 24.50 1.10
N ILE A 268 19.10 23.62 1.20
CA ILE A 268 19.80 23.03 0.05
C ILE A 268 18.85 22.10 -0.74
N THR A 269 18.08 21.25 -0.05
CA THR A 269 17.08 20.40 -0.70
C THR A 269 15.97 21.20 -1.38
N THR A 270 15.62 22.36 -0.81
CA THR A 270 14.57 23.25 -1.33
C THR A 270 15.04 24.07 -2.53
N VAL A 271 16.31 24.52 -2.58
CA VAL A 271 16.84 25.22 -3.77
C VAL A 271 16.98 24.28 -4.97
N ALA A 272 17.26 22.98 -4.73
CA ALA A 272 17.17 21.95 -5.77
C ALA A 272 15.72 21.80 -6.29
N ALA A 273 14.74 21.76 -5.38
CA ALA A 273 13.33 21.61 -5.73
C ALA A 273 12.79 22.80 -6.53
N LEU A 274 13.23 24.03 -6.23
CA LEU A 274 12.87 25.22 -6.99
C LEU A 274 13.26 25.11 -8.47
N GLY A 275 14.36 24.42 -8.79
CA GLY A 275 14.76 24.21 -10.18
C GLY A 275 13.71 23.47 -11.00
N LEU A 276 13.12 22.41 -10.44
CA LEU A 276 12.04 21.68 -11.11
C LEU A 276 10.79 22.56 -11.27
N VAL A 277 10.46 23.36 -10.25
CA VAL A 277 9.31 24.28 -10.28
C VAL A 277 9.48 25.39 -11.31
N ARG A 278 10.71 25.86 -11.54
CA ARG A 278 11.02 26.85 -12.60
C ARG A 278 10.82 26.28 -14.00
N VAL A 279 11.14 25.00 -14.21
CA VAL A 279 10.87 24.32 -15.48
C VAL A 279 9.38 24.02 -15.64
N ASN A 280 8.75 23.48 -14.62
CA ASN A 280 7.31 23.20 -14.61
C ASN A 280 6.72 23.41 -13.20
N ALA A 281 5.85 24.41 -13.08
CA ALA A 281 5.21 24.79 -11.81
C ALA A 281 4.43 23.65 -11.15
N GLU A 282 3.94 22.68 -11.92
CA GLU A 282 3.20 21.52 -11.40
C GLU A 282 4.07 20.59 -10.54
N CYS A 283 5.39 20.62 -10.72
CA CYS A 283 6.33 19.84 -9.90
C CYS A 283 6.23 20.20 -8.41
N ARG A 284 5.80 21.43 -8.07
CA ARG A 284 5.52 21.87 -6.70
C ARG A 284 4.67 20.87 -5.94
N GLN A 285 3.67 20.29 -6.61
CA GLN A 285 2.69 19.42 -5.97
C GLN A 285 3.25 18.05 -5.56
N TYR A 286 4.50 17.73 -5.89
CA TYR A 286 5.19 16.50 -5.48
C TYR A 286 6.08 16.68 -4.24
N PHE A 287 6.31 17.92 -3.81
CA PHE A 287 7.15 18.24 -2.68
C PHE A 287 6.36 18.40 -1.39
N ILE A 288 6.94 17.91 -0.30
CA ILE A 288 6.45 18.08 1.07
C ILE A 288 7.58 18.71 1.87
N ALA A 289 7.37 19.91 2.40
CA ALA A 289 8.38 20.59 3.21
C ALA A 289 8.36 20.03 4.65
N ALA A 290 9.47 19.43 5.09
CA ALA A 290 9.55 18.87 6.43
C ALA A 290 9.59 19.95 7.51
N HIS A 291 10.56 20.86 7.44
CA HIS A 291 10.72 21.88 8.47
C HIS A 291 11.08 23.25 7.89
N GLU A 292 10.79 24.31 8.63
CA GLU A 292 11.38 25.62 8.42
C GLU A 292 12.76 25.60 9.09
N SER A 293 13.83 25.80 8.32
CA SER A 293 15.17 25.91 8.89
C SER A 293 15.41 27.33 9.40
N HIS A 294 16.32 27.48 10.36
CA HIS A 294 16.74 28.80 10.86
C HIS A 294 17.65 29.57 9.86
N GLU A 295 17.46 29.35 8.56
CA GLU A 295 18.13 30.04 7.45
C GLU A 295 17.10 30.93 6.75
N PRO A 296 17.27 32.26 6.72
CA PRO A 296 16.30 33.17 6.10
C PRO A 296 16.01 32.86 4.62
N SER A 297 17.02 32.41 3.89
CA SER A 297 16.89 31.97 2.50
C SER A 297 15.95 30.78 2.34
N HIS A 298 15.86 29.86 3.31
CA HIS A 298 14.92 28.74 3.23
C HIS A 298 13.48 29.22 3.34
N GLN A 299 13.19 30.13 4.28
CA GLN A 299 11.86 30.71 4.42
C GLN A 299 11.42 31.44 3.14
N ALA A 300 12.34 32.18 2.51
CA ALA A 300 12.09 32.85 1.24
C ALA A 300 11.78 31.86 0.11
N LEU A 301 12.51 30.74 0.02
CA LEU A 301 12.26 29.69 -0.97
C LEU A 301 10.91 28.98 -0.73
N LEU A 302 10.59 28.62 0.53
CA LEU A 302 9.30 28.04 0.89
C LEU A 302 8.14 28.96 0.49
N THR A 303 8.29 30.27 0.74
CA THR A 303 7.30 31.28 0.34
C THR A 303 7.17 31.36 -1.18
N ALA A 304 8.28 31.40 -1.91
CA ALA A 304 8.28 31.45 -3.38
C ALA A 304 7.64 30.20 -4.02
N MET A 305 7.76 29.05 -3.36
CA MET A 305 7.15 27.79 -3.78
C MET A 305 5.77 27.54 -3.17
N ASP A 306 5.23 28.45 -2.34
CA ASP A 306 3.96 28.29 -1.58
C ASP A 306 3.92 26.99 -0.72
N LEU A 307 5.07 26.54 -0.20
CA LEU A 307 5.19 25.34 0.61
C LEU A 307 5.07 25.66 2.11
N ASN A 308 4.21 24.91 2.81
CA ASN A 308 4.02 25.02 4.25
C ASN A 308 4.79 23.90 4.97
N PRO A 309 5.81 24.21 5.78
CA PRO A 309 6.58 23.20 6.50
C PRO A 309 5.79 22.61 7.67
N LEU A 310 6.03 21.33 7.99
CA LEU A 310 5.39 20.64 9.11
C LEU A 310 5.95 21.06 10.49
N LEU A 311 7.25 21.35 10.56
CA LEU A 311 7.95 21.71 11.81
C LEU A 311 8.57 23.10 11.76
N LYS A 312 8.57 23.80 12.89
CA LYS A 312 9.28 25.08 13.10
C LYS A 312 10.07 25.02 14.41
N TRP A 313 11.23 24.37 14.36
CA TRP A 313 12.04 24.02 15.55
C TRP A 313 13.45 24.62 15.52
N ASP A 314 13.69 25.61 14.66
CA ASP A 314 14.99 26.25 14.49
C ASP A 314 16.14 25.27 14.12
N MET A 315 15.77 24.19 13.43
CA MET A 315 16.72 23.19 12.94
C MET A 315 17.56 23.73 11.78
N ARG A 316 18.81 23.25 11.67
CA ARG A 316 19.78 23.67 10.64
C ARG A 316 20.92 22.67 10.44
N LEU A 317 20.67 21.39 10.74
CA LEU A 317 21.67 20.33 10.62
C LEU A 317 21.88 19.93 9.15
N GLY A 318 20.79 19.76 8.40
CA GLY A 318 20.83 19.13 7.07
C GLY A 318 20.75 17.60 7.17
N GLU A 319 21.37 16.91 6.21
CA GLU A 319 21.46 15.43 6.17
C GLU A 319 20.11 14.70 6.17
N ALA A 320 19.04 15.30 5.64
CA ALA A 320 17.68 14.77 5.70
C ALA A 320 17.08 14.68 7.12
N SER A 321 17.70 15.29 8.13
CA SER A 321 17.31 15.09 9.53
C SER A 321 15.87 15.53 9.84
N GLY A 322 15.43 16.68 9.32
CA GLY A 322 14.05 17.15 9.43
C GLY A 322 13.09 16.28 8.63
N ALA A 323 13.46 15.89 7.41
CA ALA A 323 12.67 15.00 6.57
C ALA A 323 12.42 13.63 7.21
N LEU A 324 13.44 13.07 7.87
CA LEU A 324 13.36 11.81 8.63
C LEU A 324 12.52 11.94 9.90
N LEU A 325 12.52 13.11 10.57
CA LEU A 325 11.68 13.36 11.75
C LEU A 325 10.19 13.44 11.41
N VAL A 326 9.83 14.03 10.25
CA VAL A 326 8.42 14.17 9.87
C VAL A 326 7.83 12.93 9.23
N PHE A 327 8.66 12.04 8.70
CA PHE A 327 8.19 10.84 8.01
C PHE A 327 7.18 10.00 8.83
N PRO A 328 7.43 9.70 10.13
CA PRO A 328 6.46 9.00 10.96
C PRO A 328 5.12 9.76 11.12
N LEU A 329 5.15 11.09 11.13
CA LEU A 329 3.93 11.92 11.21
C LEU A 329 3.09 11.76 9.94
N LEU A 330 3.74 11.68 8.77
CA LEU A 330 3.06 11.45 7.50
C LEU A 330 2.48 10.03 7.42
N GLN A 331 3.21 9.02 7.90
CA GLN A 331 2.70 7.65 8.03
C GLN A 331 1.45 7.60 8.93
N GLN A 332 1.49 8.30 10.07
CA GLN A 332 0.35 8.42 10.96
C GLN A 332 -0.83 9.13 10.29
N GLY A 333 -0.59 10.18 9.48
CA GLY A 333 -1.63 10.82 8.68
C GLY A 333 -2.32 9.86 7.70
N CYS A 334 -1.54 9.03 6.99
CA CYS A 334 -2.07 7.98 6.13
C CYS A 334 -2.89 6.95 6.93
N ALA A 335 -2.40 6.53 8.10
CA ALA A 335 -3.10 5.60 8.98
C ALA A 335 -4.41 6.17 9.51
N ILE A 336 -4.45 7.46 9.87
CA ILE A 336 -5.68 8.15 10.29
C ILE A 336 -6.73 8.07 9.18
N LEU A 337 -6.36 8.40 7.93
CA LEU A 337 -7.29 8.30 6.81
C LEU A 337 -7.75 6.85 6.55
N LYS A 338 -6.89 5.86 6.80
CA LYS A 338 -7.18 4.45 6.60
C LYS A 338 -8.08 3.85 7.67
N GLU A 339 -7.77 4.10 8.94
CA GLU A 339 -8.25 3.32 10.08
C GLU A 339 -9.34 4.02 10.88
N THR A 340 -9.43 5.36 10.79
CA THR A 340 -10.51 6.08 11.46
C THR A 340 -11.84 5.73 10.79
N ALA A 341 -12.82 5.35 11.60
CA ALA A 341 -14.16 5.08 11.14
C ALA A 341 -14.76 6.33 10.47
N THR A 342 -15.59 6.12 9.45
CA THR A 342 -16.46 7.21 8.97
C THR A 342 -17.67 7.35 9.90
N PHE A 343 -18.37 8.49 9.85
CA PHE A 343 -19.63 8.66 10.57
C PHE A 343 -20.64 7.54 10.27
N ALA A 344 -20.65 7.04 9.02
CA ALA A 344 -21.49 5.92 8.60
C ALA A 344 -21.07 4.59 9.26
N ASP A 345 -19.77 4.28 9.25
CA ASP A 345 -19.23 3.06 9.88
C ASP A 345 -19.52 3.04 11.39
N ALA A 346 -19.32 4.19 12.05
CA ALA A 346 -19.52 4.36 13.47
C ALA A 346 -21.00 4.54 13.88
N ARG A 347 -21.93 4.62 12.91
CA ARG A 347 -23.38 4.84 13.12
C ARG A 347 -23.69 6.06 14.00
N VAL A 348 -22.90 7.11 13.88
CA VAL A 348 -23.10 8.38 14.58
C VAL A 348 -23.56 9.44 13.59
N SER A 349 -24.39 10.39 14.05
CA SER A 349 -24.88 11.48 13.22
C SER A 349 -23.71 12.30 12.67
N ASN A 350 -23.67 12.53 11.36
CA ASN A 350 -22.69 13.41 10.72
C ASN A 350 -23.19 14.86 10.78
N PRO A 351 -22.63 15.73 11.66
CA PRO A 351 -23.03 17.14 11.74
C PRO A 351 -22.57 17.96 10.52
N HIS A 352 -21.74 17.37 9.68
CA HIS A 352 -21.20 17.93 8.45
C HIS A 352 -21.84 17.32 7.21
N ALA A 353 -22.86 16.48 7.38
CA ALA A 353 -23.72 16.07 6.28
C ALA A 353 -24.26 17.35 5.66
N LYS A 354 -23.80 17.69 4.46
CA LYS A 354 -24.41 18.76 3.69
C LYS A 354 -25.88 18.39 3.56
N GLU A 355 -26.79 19.28 3.99
CA GLU A 355 -28.19 19.21 3.56
C GLU A 355 -28.12 19.02 2.06
N SER A 356 -28.67 17.91 1.56
CA SER A 356 -28.72 17.68 0.14
C SER A 356 -29.56 18.81 -0.46
N LEU A 357 -28.91 19.89 -0.90
CA LEU A 357 -29.37 20.61 -2.07
C LEU A 357 -29.73 19.51 -3.07
N MET A 358 -30.90 19.58 -3.67
CA MET A 358 -31.27 18.70 -4.78
C MET A 358 -30.26 18.94 -5.91
N VAL A 359 -29.09 18.32 -5.79
CA VAL A 359 -28.24 17.96 -6.90
C VAL A 359 -29.16 17.04 -7.68
N GLU A 360 -29.47 17.40 -8.93
CA GLU A 360 -29.99 16.41 -9.87
C GLU A 360 -29.19 15.13 -9.65
N PRO A 361 -29.83 13.96 -9.48
CA PRO A 361 -29.10 12.74 -9.17
C PRO A 361 -27.96 12.65 -10.17
N VAL A 362 -26.73 12.87 -9.68
CA VAL A 362 -25.53 12.58 -10.44
C VAL A 362 -25.74 11.14 -10.85
N PRO A 363 -25.74 10.80 -12.16
CA PRO A 363 -25.90 9.43 -12.58
C PRO A 363 -24.93 8.64 -11.73
N LEU A 364 -25.42 7.70 -10.92
CA LEU A 364 -24.56 6.77 -10.21
C LEU A 364 -23.64 6.22 -11.30
N GLU A 365 -22.38 6.67 -11.33
CA GLU A 365 -21.44 6.15 -12.31
C GLU A 365 -21.38 4.65 -12.06
N GLN A 366 -21.33 3.96 -13.18
CA GLN A 366 -21.80 2.60 -13.39
C GLN A 366 -21.44 1.67 -12.21
N PRO A 367 -22.33 0.73 -11.85
CA PRO A 367 -22.04 -0.26 -10.80
C PRO A 367 -20.65 -0.81 -11.02
N VAL A 368 -19.86 -0.98 -9.94
CA VAL A 368 -18.48 -1.50 -9.97
C VAL A 368 -18.42 -2.57 -11.06
N ARG A 369 -17.88 -2.19 -12.23
CA ARG A 369 -17.78 -3.14 -13.33
C ARG A 369 -16.76 -4.16 -12.87
N THR A 370 -17.18 -5.42 -12.90
CA THR A 370 -16.50 -6.55 -12.28
C THR A 370 -14.99 -6.50 -12.55
N ASP A 371 -14.20 -6.62 -11.50
CA ASP A 371 -12.76 -6.88 -11.53
C ASP A 371 -12.42 -8.23 -12.20
N PHE A 372 -13.42 -9.11 -12.34
CA PHE A 372 -13.35 -10.34 -13.13
C PHE A 372 -13.53 -10.11 -14.63
N SER A 373 -12.64 -10.71 -15.42
CA SER A 373 -12.76 -10.89 -16.86
C SER A 373 -13.96 -11.77 -17.23
N GLU A 374 -14.39 -11.72 -18.50
CA GLU A 374 -15.47 -12.56 -19.01
C GLU A 374 -15.19 -14.06 -18.84
N ASN A 375 -13.96 -14.49 -19.13
CA ASN A 375 -13.53 -15.87 -18.95
C ASN A 375 -13.54 -16.31 -17.47
N GLU A 376 -13.21 -15.42 -16.53
CA GLU A 376 -13.32 -15.72 -15.10
C GLU A 376 -14.77 -15.89 -14.67
N ARG A 377 -15.68 -15.05 -15.17
CA ARG A 377 -17.12 -15.18 -14.90
C ARG A 377 -17.68 -16.48 -15.48
N GLU A 378 -17.36 -16.80 -16.72
CA GLU A 378 -17.78 -18.07 -17.35
C GLU A 378 -17.23 -19.28 -16.60
N SER A 379 -15.95 -19.23 -16.21
CA SER A 379 -15.31 -20.28 -15.42
C SER A 379 -15.99 -20.47 -14.07
N PHE A 380 -16.34 -19.39 -13.39
CA PHE A 380 -17.07 -19.43 -12.12
C PHE A 380 -18.47 -20.06 -12.28
N TYR A 381 -19.26 -19.61 -13.25
CA TYR A 381 -20.58 -20.21 -13.50
C TYR A 381 -20.48 -21.66 -13.96
N ARG A 382 -19.43 -22.05 -14.70
CA ARG A 382 -19.16 -23.45 -15.04
C ARG A 382 -18.93 -24.32 -13.80
N VAL A 383 -18.27 -23.79 -12.76
CA VAL A 383 -18.08 -24.49 -11.49
C VAL A 383 -19.42 -24.67 -10.76
N ILE A 384 -20.19 -23.58 -10.59
CA ILE A 384 -21.52 -23.64 -9.94
C ILE A 384 -22.44 -24.60 -10.69
N MET A 385 -22.55 -24.47 -12.01
CA MET A 385 -23.46 -25.28 -12.80
C MET A 385 -22.95 -26.71 -12.98
N GLY A 386 -21.65 -26.97 -12.80
CA GLY A 386 -21.01 -28.26 -13.01
C GLY A 386 -20.66 -29.06 -11.76
N ARG A 387 -20.79 -28.50 -10.54
CA ARG A 387 -20.64 -29.27 -9.28
C ARG A 387 -21.79 -30.25 -9.10
N ARG A 388 -21.54 -31.43 -8.53
CA ARG A 388 -22.55 -32.50 -8.39
C ARG A 388 -22.36 -33.23 -7.06
N ASP A 389 -23.42 -33.87 -6.61
CA ASP A 389 -23.36 -34.96 -5.63
C ASP A 389 -22.75 -36.18 -6.29
N ILE A 390 -21.48 -36.44 -5.95
CA ILE A 390 -20.67 -37.54 -6.44
C ILE A 390 -20.75 -38.70 -5.46
N ARG A 391 -20.82 -39.92 -6.00
CA ARG A 391 -20.94 -41.16 -5.22
C ARG A 391 -20.04 -42.28 -5.71
N ILE A 392 -19.15 -41.98 -6.65
CA ILE A 392 -18.20 -42.93 -7.25
C ILE A 392 -16.84 -42.26 -7.18
N TYR A 393 -15.87 -42.95 -6.59
CA TYR A 393 -14.54 -42.41 -6.35
C TYR A 393 -13.47 -43.31 -6.92
N LEU A 394 -12.39 -42.68 -7.36
CA LEU A 394 -11.13 -43.36 -7.68
C LEU A 394 -10.35 -43.60 -6.38
N PRO A 395 -9.49 -44.65 -6.32
CA PRO A 395 -8.70 -44.96 -5.14
C PRO A 395 -7.56 -43.98 -4.87
N ASP A 396 -7.30 -43.04 -5.79
CA ASP A 396 -6.24 -42.05 -5.72
C ASP A 396 -6.33 -41.18 -4.44
N PRO A 397 -5.22 -41.02 -3.69
CA PRO A 397 -5.20 -40.18 -2.50
C PRO A 397 -5.31 -38.69 -2.87
N ILE A 398 -5.91 -37.90 -1.97
CA ILE A 398 -5.97 -36.44 -2.14
C ILE A 398 -4.67 -35.82 -1.60
N PRO A 399 -3.94 -35.01 -2.40
CA PRO A 399 -2.78 -34.29 -1.89
C PRO A 399 -3.17 -33.35 -0.74
N GLN A 400 -2.37 -33.31 0.33
CA GLN A 400 -2.68 -32.50 1.53
C GLN A 400 -2.88 -31.01 1.21
N VAL A 401 -2.08 -30.45 0.30
CA VAL A 401 -2.22 -29.04 -0.14
C VAL A 401 -3.56 -28.77 -0.82
N VAL A 402 -4.08 -29.73 -1.60
CA VAL A 402 -5.38 -29.61 -2.27
C VAL A 402 -6.48 -29.63 -1.22
N LEU A 403 -6.43 -30.58 -0.28
CA LEU A 403 -7.39 -30.67 0.82
C LEU A 403 -7.39 -29.39 1.68
N GLN A 404 -6.22 -28.81 1.94
CA GLN A 404 -6.10 -27.54 2.66
C GLN A 404 -6.77 -26.39 1.92
N ARG A 405 -6.61 -26.28 0.58
CA ARG A 405 -7.29 -25.25 -0.22
C ARG A 405 -8.81 -25.39 -0.14
N VAL A 406 -9.31 -26.62 -0.19
CA VAL A 406 -10.75 -26.94 -0.06
C VAL A 406 -11.28 -26.53 1.32
N LEU A 407 -10.57 -26.86 2.40
CA LEU A 407 -10.95 -26.47 3.76
C LEU A 407 -10.83 -24.96 4.00
N MET A 408 -9.82 -24.30 3.41
CA MET A 408 -9.64 -22.86 3.50
C MET A 408 -10.79 -22.11 2.81
N ALA A 409 -11.26 -22.60 1.65
CA ALA A 409 -12.44 -22.05 0.99
C ALA A 409 -13.69 -22.13 1.87
N ALA A 410 -13.88 -23.26 2.57
CA ALA A 410 -14.97 -23.43 3.53
C ALA A 410 -14.86 -22.44 4.70
N HIS A 411 -13.65 -22.22 5.22
CA HIS A 411 -13.39 -21.26 6.30
C HIS A 411 -13.66 -19.80 5.90
N HIS A 412 -13.49 -19.45 4.63
CA HIS A 412 -13.81 -18.12 4.10
C HIS A 412 -15.29 -17.90 3.77
N ALA A 413 -16.18 -18.83 4.13
CA ALA A 413 -17.61 -18.64 3.93
C ALA A 413 -18.17 -17.47 4.75
N PRO A 414 -19.21 -16.79 4.24
CA PRO A 414 -19.91 -15.78 5.03
C PRO A 414 -20.57 -16.42 6.24
N SER A 415 -20.61 -15.69 7.36
CA SER A 415 -21.38 -16.10 8.54
C SER A 415 -22.07 -14.91 9.19
N VAL A 416 -23.32 -15.12 9.59
CA VAL A 416 -24.10 -14.10 10.31
C VAL A 416 -23.38 -13.74 11.61
N GLY A 417 -23.26 -12.44 11.88
CA GLY A 417 -22.51 -11.94 13.03
C GLY A 417 -21.03 -12.35 13.06
N PHE A 418 -20.48 -12.79 11.92
CA PHE A 418 -19.12 -13.32 11.80
C PHE A 418 -18.83 -14.48 12.75
N MET A 419 -19.85 -15.30 13.05
CA MET A 419 -19.78 -16.31 14.12
C MET A 419 -18.90 -17.52 13.77
N GLN A 420 -18.75 -17.84 12.48
CA GLN A 420 -18.00 -18.99 11.96
C GLN A 420 -18.27 -20.30 12.73
N PRO A 421 -19.53 -20.79 12.77
CA PRO A 421 -19.95 -21.81 13.72
C PRO A 421 -19.45 -23.23 13.38
N TRP A 422 -18.81 -23.40 12.22
CA TRP A 422 -18.42 -24.71 11.70
C TRP A 422 -17.12 -25.26 12.31
N ASN A 423 -17.00 -26.59 12.28
CA ASN A 423 -15.71 -27.29 12.37
C ASN A 423 -15.63 -28.37 11.28
N PHE A 424 -14.42 -28.80 10.93
CA PHE A 424 -14.17 -29.82 9.91
C PHE A 424 -13.31 -30.94 10.51
N ILE A 425 -13.88 -32.12 10.69
CA ILE A 425 -13.14 -33.32 11.14
C ILE A 425 -12.80 -34.14 9.91
N VAL A 426 -11.52 -34.21 9.55
CA VAL A 426 -11.02 -34.99 8.41
C VAL A 426 -10.82 -36.44 8.85
N ILE A 427 -11.39 -37.38 8.10
CA ILE A 427 -11.45 -38.80 8.44
C ILE A 427 -10.93 -39.61 7.23
N ASP A 428 -9.73 -40.14 7.36
CA ASP A 428 -9.09 -41.06 6.41
C ASP A 428 -8.92 -42.48 7.00
N ASN A 429 -9.12 -42.64 8.31
CA ASN A 429 -9.02 -43.92 9.00
C ASN A 429 -10.11 -44.91 8.52
N PRO A 430 -9.72 -46.07 7.94
CA PRO A 430 -10.67 -47.04 7.39
C PRO A 430 -11.64 -47.63 8.41
N ASP A 431 -11.22 -47.82 9.66
CA ASP A 431 -12.08 -48.40 10.70
C ASP A 431 -13.13 -47.41 11.19
N ILE A 432 -12.78 -46.12 11.31
CA ILE A 432 -13.75 -45.06 11.61
C ILE A 432 -14.77 -44.95 10.46
N LYS A 433 -14.30 -44.96 9.21
CA LYS A 433 -15.18 -44.94 8.03
C LYS A 433 -16.11 -46.15 7.99
N ARG A 434 -15.63 -47.34 8.37
CA ARG A 434 -16.46 -48.55 8.48
C ARG A 434 -17.57 -48.40 9.51
N ARG A 435 -17.25 -47.89 10.70
CA ARG A 435 -18.24 -47.64 11.77
C ARG A 435 -19.28 -46.59 11.33
N LEU A 436 -18.85 -45.50 10.70
CA LEU A 436 -19.76 -44.48 10.15
C LEU A 436 -20.67 -45.06 9.06
N HIS A 437 -20.12 -45.88 8.17
CA HIS A 437 -20.88 -46.57 7.15
C HIS A 437 -21.93 -47.52 7.75
N GLU A 438 -21.58 -48.30 8.78
CA GLU A 438 -22.52 -49.21 9.45
C GLU A 438 -23.74 -48.46 10.03
N VAL A 439 -23.53 -47.34 10.73
CA VAL A 439 -24.63 -46.57 11.30
C VAL A 439 -25.47 -45.89 10.21
N VAL A 440 -24.84 -45.42 9.13
CA VAL A 440 -25.53 -44.84 7.97
C VAL A 440 -26.37 -45.89 7.24
N GLU A 441 -25.84 -47.11 7.04
CA GLU A 441 -26.57 -48.22 6.42
C GLU A 441 -27.78 -48.64 7.25
N GLN A 442 -27.63 -48.73 8.57
CA GLN A 442 -28.75 -49.02 9.47
C GLN A 442 -29.84 -47.96 9.33
N GLN A 443 -29.47 -46.67 9.37
CA GLN A 443 -30.45 -45.59 9.22
C GLN A 443 -31.06 -45.52 7.82
N ARG A 444 -30.34 -45.94 6.77
CA ARG A 444 -30.88 -46.05 5.41
C ARG A 444 -31.98 -47.09 5.31
N VAL A 445 -31.82 -48.26 5.94
CA VAL A 445 -32.86 -49.28 5.99
C VAL A 445 -34.09 -48.79 6.75
N VAL A 446 -33.89 -48.08 7.86
CA VAL A 446 -34.99 -47.47 8.64
C VAL A 446 -35.72 -46.39 7.82
N ALA A 447 -34.98 -45.45 7.22
CA ALA A 447 -35.56 -44.36 6.44
C ALA A 447 -36.31 -44.85 5.19
N ALA A 448 -35.93 -45.99 4.62
CA ALA A 448 -36.64 -46.62 3.51
C ALA A 448 -38.09 -47.00 3.87
N GLN A 449 -38.41 -47.20 5.15
CA GLN A 449 -39.77 -47.53 5.61
C GLN A 449 -40.74 -46.36 5.46
N ASN A 450 -40.24 -45.13 5.28
CA ASN A 450 -41.07 -43.94 5.05
C ASN A 450 -41.62 -43.85 3.61
N TYR A 451 -41.22 -44.75 2.71
CA TYR A 451 -41.65 -44.77 1.32
C TYR A 451 -42.41 -46.05 0.99
N THR A 452 -43.38 -45.95 0.08
CA THR A 452 -44.10 -47.11 -0.47
C THR A 452 -43.68 -47.38 -1.92
N ASP A 453 -43.92 -48.61 -2.37
CA ASP A 453 -43.83 -49.03 -3.78
C ASP A 453 -42.44 -48.82 -4.42
N MET A 454 -42.42 -48.37 -5.68
CA MET A 454 -41.20 -48.17 -6.47
C MET A 454 -40.24 -47.13 -5.85
N ARG A 455 -40.75 -46.17 -5.06
CA ARG A 455 -39.90 -45.19 -4.38
C ARG A 455 -39.08 -45.81 -3.26
N GLN A 456 -39.63 -46.79 -2.54
CA GLN A 456 -38.89 -47.55 -1.54
C GLN A 456 -37.73 -48.33 -2.18
N LEU A 457 -37.98 -49.00 -3.30
CA LEU A 457 -36.96 -49.74 -4.05
C LEU A 457 -35.88 -48.81 -4.62
N HIS A 458 -36.27 -47.64 -5.14
CA HIS A 458 -35.30 -46.65 -5.61
C HIS A 458 -34.45 -46.07 -4.47
N TYR A 459 -35.05 -45.80 -3.31
CA TYR A 459 -34.31 -45.31 -2.13
C TYR A 459 -33.30 -46.36 -1.63
N LEU A 460 -33.69 -47.64 -1.57
CA LEU A 460 -32.78 -48.72 -1.18
C LEU A 460 -31.65 -48.99 -2.19
N ARG A 461 -31.73 -48.46 -3.41
CA ARG A 461 -30.64 -48.49 -4.40
C ARG A 461 -29.66 -47.33 -4.25
N LEU A 462 -29.96 -46.33 -3.43
CA LEU A 462 -29.02 -45.25 -3.12
C LEU A 462 -27.86 -45.83 -2.32
N LYS A 463 -26.77 -46.06 -3.03
CA LYS A 463 -25.49 -46.49 -2.48
C LYS A 463 -24.92 -45.46 -1.50
N VAL A 464 -24.47 -45.91 -0.33
CA VAL A 464 -23.67 -45.14 0.64
C VAL A 464 -22.23 -45.64 0.74
N GLU A 465 -21.86 -46.58 -0.12
CA GLU A 465 -20.51 -47.14 -0.28
C GLU A 465 -19.45 -46.06 -0.51
N GLY A 466 -19.84 -44.87 -0.99
CA GLY A 466 -18.97 -43.69 -1.07
C GLY A 466 -18.27 -43.34 0.25
N LEU A 467 -18.85 -43.65 1.42
CA LEU A 467 -18.18 -43.49 2.71
C LEU A 467 -16.95 -44.38 2.86
N LEU A 468 -16.93 -45.54 2.21
CA LEU A 468 -15.80 -46.46 2.23
C LEU A 468 -14.85 -46.15 1.07
N GLU A 469 -15.40 -45.93 -0.13
CA GLU A 469 -14.66 -45.75 -1.39
C GLU A 469 -13.90 -44.43 -1.47
N ALA A 470 -14.48 -43.32 -0.99
CA ALA A 470 -13.83 -42.02 -1.03
C ALA A 470 -12.56 -42.02 -0.16
N PRO A 471 -11.40 -41.54 -0.60
CA PRO A 471 -10.17 -41.52 0.20
C PRO A 471 -10.35 -40.77 1.52
N VAL A 472 -11.16 -39.69 1.54
CA VAL A 472 -11.40 -38.87 2.74
C VAL A 472 -12.91 -38.69 2.95
N THR A 473 -13.34 -38.71 4.21
CA THR A 473 -14.64 -38.21 4.67
C THR A 473 -14.42 -37.01 5.59
N ILE A 474 -15.18 -35.94 5.43
CA ILE A 474 -15.13 -34.76 6.29
C ILE A 474 -16.45 -34.65 7.05
N CYS A 475 -16.42 -34.78 8.37
CA CYS A 475 -17.57 -34.46 9.20
C CYS A 475 -17.59 -32.94 9.46
N VAL A 476 -18.62 -32.28 8.94
CA VAL A 476 -18.85 -30.85 9.17
C VAL A 476 -19.81 -30.71 10.35
N THR A 477 -19.40 -29.94 11.35
CA THR A 477 -20.21 -29.71 12.55
C THR A 477 -20.68 -28.27 12.65
N ASN A 478 -21.65 -28.00 13.52
CA ASN A 478 -22.14 -26.67 13.87
C ASN A 478 -22.16 -26.50 15.39
N ASP A 479 -21.43 -25.50 15.87
CA ASP A 479 -21.40 -25.06 17.26
C ASP A 479 -22.21 -23.77 17.43
N SER A 480 -23.46 -23.92 17.84
CA SER A 480 -24.39 -22.81 18.10
C SER A 480 -24.02 -21.94 19.31
N HIS A 481 -22.99 -22.30 20.08
CA HIS A 481 -22.51 -21.52 21.22
C HIS A 481 -21.39 -20.54 20.84
N ARG A 482 -20.81 -20.69 19.64
CA ARG A 482 -19.74 -19.83 19.16
C ARG A 482 -20.24 -18.39 18.97
N GLY A 483 -19.44 -17.42 19.43
CA GLY A 483 -19.81 -16.00 19.42
C GLY A 483 -20.59 -15.53 20.67
N GLY A 484 -20.86 -16.42 21.62
CA GLY A 484 -21.51 -16.08 22.89
C GLY A 484 -23.05 -16.03 22.84
N PRO A 485 -23.70 -15.57 23.92
CA PRO A 485 -25.16 -15.64 24.05
C PRO A 485 -25.91 -14.69 23.11
N HIS A 486 -25.23 -13.66 22.58
CA HIS A 486 -25.83 -12.66 21.72
C HIS A 486 -24.98 -12.44 20.47
N VAL A 487 -25.43 -12.97 19.34
CA VAL A 487 -24.77 -12.84 18.04
C VAL A 487 -25.64 -11.97 17.13
N LEU A 488 -25.03 -10.96 16.50
CA LEU A 488 -25.71 -10.04 15.59
C LEU A 488 -26.43 -10.83 14.48
N GLY A 489 -27.73 -10.59 14.32
CA GLY A 489 -28.59 -11.29 13.35
C GLY A 489 -29.17 -12.61 13.86
N ARG A 490 -28.35 -13.45 14.54
CA ARG A 490 -28.80 -14.75 15.07
C ARG A 490 -29.85 -14.63 16.18
N ASN A 491 -29.78 -13.57 16.98
CA ASN A 491 -30.77 -13.33 18.05
C ASN A 491 -32.22 -13.28 17.53
N THR A 492 -32.42 -12.85 16.28
CA THR A 492 -33.74 -12.75 15.65
C THR A 492 -34.06 -13.99 14.81
N ILE A 493 -33.04 -14.63 14.23
CA ILE A 493 -33.17 -15.84 13.40
C ILE A 493 -32.14 -16.87 13.89
N PRO A 494 -32.48 -17.71 14.89
CA PRO A 494 -31.54 -18.62 15.54
C PRO A 494 -30.83 -19.59 14.60
N GLU A 495 -31.51 -20.04 13.54
CA GLU A 495 -31.03 -21.03 12.57
C GLU A 495 -29.96 -20.50 11.61
N THR A 496 -29.60 -19.21 11.72
CA THR A 496 -28.57 -18.59 10.88
C THR A 496 -27.17 -19.16 11.13
N ASP A 497 -26.95 -19.86 12.25
CA ASP A 497 -25.74 -20.64 12.47
C ASP A 497 -25.64 -21.82 11.50
N LEU A 498 -26.71 -22.62 11.38
CA LEU A 498 -26.83 -23.73 10.45
C LEU A 498 -26.75 -23.25 9.00
N MET A 499 -27.39 -22.10 8.67
CA MET A 499 -27.29 -21.50 7.34
C MET A 499 -25.85 -21.07 7.01
N SER A 500 -25.13 -20.50 7.99
CA SER A 500 -23.72 -20.14 7.83
C SER A 500 -22.86 -21.39 7.61
N THR A 501 -23.13 -22.49 8.34
CA THR A 501 -22.48 -23.80 8.11
C THR A 501 -22.78 -24.35 6.71
N ALA A 502 -24.00 -24.20 6.21
CA ALA A 502 -24.35 -24.61 4.84
C ALA A 502 -23.56 -23.81 3.78
N CYS A 503 -23.33 -22.51 3.98
CA CYS A 503 -22.46 -21.70 3.11
C CYS A 503 -21.01 -22.23 3.10
N ALA A 504 -20.48 -22.64 4.26
CA ALA A 504 -19.15 -23.26 4.34
C ALA A 504 -19.05 -24.56 3.55
N ILE A 505 -20.08 -25.41 3.61
CA ILE A 505 -20.13 -26.66 2.84
C ILE A 505 -20.21 -26.37 1.33
N GLU A 506 -21.01 -25.40 0.91
CA GLU A 506 -21.11 -25.00 -0.49
C GLU A 506 -19.77 -24.47 -1.03
N ASN A 507 -19.08 -23.61 -0.29
CA ASN A 507 -17.74 -23.12 -0.66
C ASN A 507 -16.75 -24.27 -0.83
N MET A 508 -16.77 -25.23 0.09
CA MET A 508 -15.96 -26.45 0.01
C MET A 508 -16.25 -27.22 -1.28
N TRP A 509 -17.52 -27.36 -1.65
CA TRP A 509 -17.97 -28.07 -2.85
C TRP A 509 -17.53 -27.40 -4.14
N LEU A 510 -17.61 -26.07 -4.19
CA LEU A 510 -17.15 -25.26 -5.33
C LEU A 510 -15.63 -25.37 -5.48
N ALA A 511 -14.88 -25.26 -4.38
CA ALA A 511 -13.43 -25.43 -4.39
C ALA A 511 -13.03 -26.84 -4.82
N ALA A 512 -13.66 -27.88 -4.26
CA ALA A 512 -13.42 -29.27 -4.66
C ALA A 512 -13.64 -29.48 -6.16
N ARG A 513 -14.71 -28.90 -6.72
CA ARG A 513 -14.99 -29.00 -8.16
C ARG A 513 -13.88 -28.39 -9.02
N VAL A 514 -13.29 -27.26 -8.60
CA VAL A 514 -12.15 -26.62 -9.27
C VAL A 514 -10.89 -27.49 -9.19
N GLU A 515 -10.66 -28.13 -8.05
CA GLU A 515 -9.54 -29.03 -7.81
C GLU A 515 -9.69 -30.41 -8.49
N GLY A 516 -10.79 -30.63 -9.22
CA GLY A 516 -11.10 -31.91 -9.87
C GLY A 516 -11.61 -33.00 -8.93
N LEU A 517 -11.94 -32.65 -7.68
CA LEU A 517 -12.49 -33.54 -6.68
C LEU A 517 -14.02 -33.60 -6.77
N GLY A 518 -14.55 -34.81 -6.64
CA GLY A 518 -15.95 -35.05 -6.35
C GLY A 518 -16.23 -34.93 -4.86
N MET A 519 -17.39 -34.39 -4.52
CA MET A 519 -17.92 -34.42 -3.15
C MET A 519 -19.32 -35.05 -3.14
N GLY A 520 -19.64 -35.80 -2.10
CA GLY A 520 -20.94 -36.41 -1.88
C GLY A 520 -21.44 -36.13 -0.47
N TRP A 521 -22.72 -35.74 -0.33
CA TRP A 521 -23.32 -35.45 0.96
C TRP A 521 -24.07 -36.65 1.49
N VAL A 522 -23.65 -37.13 2.66
CA VAL A 522 -24.38 -38.15 3.42
C VAL A 522 -25.05 -37.47 4.62
N SER A 523 -26.36 -37.66 4.74
CA SER A 523 -27.23 -37.10 5.81
C SER A 523 -28.15 -38.14 6.45
N ILE A 524 -27.99 -39.41 6.11
CA ILE A 524 -28.84 -40.51 6.59
C ILE A 524 -28.18 -41.12 7.82
N PHE A 525 -28.13 -40.38 8.93
CA PHE A 525 -27.58 -40.85 10.19
C PHE A 525 -28.26 -40.16 11.39
N ARG A 526 -28.14 -40.76 12.56
CA ARG A 526 -28.47 -40.08 13.82
C ARG A 526 -27.26 -39.32 14.33
N LYS A 527 -27.47 -38.09 14.81
CA LYS A 527 -26.37 -37.24 15.29
C LYS A 527 -25.62 -37.91 16.44
N GLU A 528 -26.33 -38.56 17.35
CA GLU A 528 -25.76 -39.27 18.51
C GLU A 528 -24.70 -40.31 18.11
N ASP A 529 -25.01 -41.15 17.11
CA ASP A 529 -24.11 -42.21 16.65
C ASP A 529 -22.80 -41.61 16.09
N VAL A 530 -22.91 -40.53 15.31
CA VAL A 530 -21.73 -39.82 14.75
C VAL A 530 -20.94 -39.13 15.86
N ARG A 531 -21.61 -38.55 16.87
CA ARG A 531 -20.93 -37.94 18.02
C ARG A 531 -20.12 -38.98 18.79
N GLU A 532 -20.70 -40.15 19.05
CA GLU A 532 -20.02 -41.24 19.75
C GLU A 532 -18.80 -41.74 18.97
N ILE A 533 -18.95 -41.97 17.66
CA ILE A 533 -17.86 -42.49 16.82
C ILE A 533 -16.69 -41.50 16.73
N LEU A 534 -16.97 -40.19 16.64
CA LEU A 534 -15.97 -39.16 16.41
C LEU A 534 -15.55 -38.39 17.67
N GLY A 535 -16.13 -38.68 18.83
CA GLY A 535 -15.86 -37.97 20.08
C GLY A 535 -16.31 -36.51 20.05
N ILE A 536 -17.42 -36.20 19.38
CA ILE A 536 -17.95 -34.83 19.27
C ILE A 536 -18.75 -34.51 20.55
N PRO A 537 -18.54 -33.34 21.20
CA PRO A 537 -19.32 -32.92 22.35
C PRO A 537 -20.84 -32.83 22.08
N ASP A 538 -21.67 -33.11 23.09
CA ASP A 538 -23.14 -33.15 22.96
C ASP A 538 -23.77 -31.85 22.44
N HIS A 539 -23.17 -30.71 22.75
CA HIS A 539 -23.66 -29.39 22.33
C HIS A 539 -23.27 -29.01 20.89
N ILE A 540 -22.44 -29.82 20.23
CA ILE A 540 -22.00 -29.63 18.85
C ILE A 540 -22.75 -30.63 17.97
N ASP A 541 -23.38 -30.10 16.92
CA ASP A 541 -24.17 -30.93 16.01
C ASP A 541 -23.33 -31.36 14.82
N PRO A 542 -23.18 -32.67 14.53
CA PRO A 542 -22.72 -33.13 13.23
C PRO A 542 -23.80 -32.85 12.19
N ILE A 543 -23.49 -32.02 11.20
CA ILE A 543 -24.44 -31.55 10.18
C ILE A 543 -24.35 -32.38 8.90
N ALA A 544 -23.14 -32.72 8.47
CA ALA A 544 -22.91 -33.43 7.22
C ALA A 544 -21.68 -34.34 7.29
N LEU A 545 -21.77 -35.50 6.64
CA LEU A 545 -20.62 -36.32 6.30
C LEU A 545 -20.34 -36.14 4.80
N MET A 546 -19.26 -35.43 4.48
CA MET A 546 -18.86 -35.11 3.11
C MET A 546 -17.80 -36.09 2.64
N THR A 547 -18.15 -36.95 1.69
CA THR A 547 -17.21 -37.88 1.06
C THR A 547 -16.46 -37.16 -0.06
N VAL A 548 -15.12 -37.22 -0.06
CA VAL A 548 -14.26 -36.43 -0.96
C VAL A 548 -13.22 -37.32 -1.63
N GLY A 549 -13.05 -37.16 -2.94
CA GLY A 549 -12.04 -37.89 -3.73
C GLY A 549 -12.11 -37.56 -5.21
N TYR A 550 -11.14 -38.06 -5.99
CA TYR A 550 -11.22 -37.99 -7.44
C TYR A 550 -12.35 -38.88 -7.97
N THR A 551 -12.99 -38.48 -9.06
CA THR A 551 -14.08 -39.23 -9.71
C THR A 551 -13.72 -39.50 -11.17
N PRO A 552 -14.09 -40.66 -11.75
CA PRO A 552 -13.83 -40.95 -13.16
C PRO A 552 -14.54 -39.97 -14.11
N TYR A 553 -15.65 -39.36 -13.69
CA TYR A 553 -16.36 -38.34 -14.45
C TYR A 553 -17.28 -37.50 -13.55
N PHE A 554 -17.66 -36.32 -14.03
CA PHE A 554 -18.71 -35.49 -13.44
C PHE A 554 -19.98 -35.59 -14.30
N PRO A 555 -21.13 -36.03 -13.76
CA PRO A 555 -22.34 -36.19 -14.55
C PRO A 555 -22.92 -34.84 -14.99
N GLU A 556 -23.44 -34.77 -16.22
CA GLU A 556 -24.03 -33.56 -16.79
C GLU A 556 -25.28 -33.11 -16.04
N ILE A 557 -26.10 -34.04 -15.55
CA ILE A 557 -27.30 -33.77 -14.74
C ILE A 557 -27.21 -34.45 -13.36
N PRO A 558 -27.93 -33.95 -12.33
CA PRO A 558 -27.97 -34.59 -11.02
C PRO A 558 -28.42 -36.05 -11.09
N LEU A 559 -27.85 -36.90 -10.23
CA LEU A 559 -28.18 -38.33 -10.19
C LEU A 559 -29.67 -38.57 -9.99
N LEU A 560 -30.29 -37.85 -9.06
CA LEU A 560 -31.71 -37.99 -8.73
C LEU A 560 -32.62 -37.60 -9.90
N GLU A 561 -32.22 -36.62 -10.70
CA GLU A 561 -32.93 -36.24 -11.93
C GLU A 561 -32.79 -37.31 -13.00
N ARG A 562 -31.57 -37.82 -13.20
CA ARG A 562 -31.29 -38.88 -14.16
C ARG A 562 -32.09 -40.17 -13.90
N VAL A 563 -32.33 -40.51 -12.64
CA VAL A 563 -33.10 -41.70 -12.25
C VAL A 563 -34.60 -41.41 -12.06
N GLY A 564 -35.06 -40.19 -12.41
CA GLY A 564 -36.48 -39.80 -12.32
C GLY A 564 -37.02 -39.71 -10.89
N TRP A 565 -36.16 -39.45 -9.91
CA TRP A 565 -36.58 -39.25 -8.51
C TRP A 565 -37.24 -37.87 -8.31
N GLU A 566 -36.60 -36.81 -8.82
CA GLU A 566 -37.10 -35.44 -8.80
C GLU A 566 -36.51 -34.62 -9.95
N GLN A 567 -37.15 -33.51 -10.32
CA GLN A 567 -36.66 -32.61 -11.37
C GLN A 567 -36.45 -31.18 -10.85
N ARG A 568 -35.51 -30.45 -11.46
CA ARG A 568 -35.28 -29.03 -11.13
C ARG A 568 -36.54 -28.22 -11.40
N ARG A 569 -36.99 -27.43 -10.41
CA ARG A 569 -38.11 -26.50 -10.59
C ARG A 569 -37.74 -25.39 -11.57
N PRO A 570 -38.70 -24.88 -12.37
CA PRO A 570 -38.49 -23.70 -13.19
C PRO A 570 -37.99 -22.52 -12.35
N PHE A 571 -37.06 -21.74 -12.88
CA PHE A 571 -36.46 -20.60 -12.16
C PHE A 571 -37.50 -19.53 -11.83
N ASP A 572 -38.39 -19.23 -12.78
CA ASP A 572 -39.39 -18.18 -12.64
C ASP A 572 -40.44 -18.51 -11.56
N ASP A 573 -40.67 -19.79 -11.26
CA ASP A 573 -41.56 -20.22 -10.18
C ASP A 573 -40.99 -19.93 -8.77
N LEU A 574 -39.70 -19.59 -8.68
CA LEU A 574 -38.97 -19.38 -7.43
C LEU A 574 -38.59 -17.91 -7.19
N VAL A 575 -38.81 -17.02 -8.17
CA VAL A 575 -38.47 -15.61 -8.10
C VAL A 575 -39.74 -14.78 -7.99
N TYR A 576 -39.88 -14.05 -6.89
CA TYR A 576 -40.97 -13.11 -6.68
C TYR A 576 -40.40 -11.70 -6.50
N PHE A 577 -41.04 -10.70 -7.10
CA PHE A 577 -40.59 -9.31 -7.00
C PHE A 577 -41.34 -8.58 -5.90
N ASN A 578 -40.59 -7.96 -4.98
CA ASN A 578 -41.06 -7.15 -3.84
C ASN A 578 -41.90 -7.89 -2.78
N ARG A 579 -42.79 -8.79 -3.18
CA ARG A 579 -43.71 -9.54 -2.30
C ARG A 579 -43.87 -10.97 -2.81
N TRP A 580 -44.13 -11.88 -1.88
CA TRP A 580 -44.64 -13.22 -2.21
C TRP A 580 -45.88 -13.07 -3.10
N SER A 581 -45.93 -13.78 -4.23
CA SER A 581 -47.00 -13.79 -5.24
C SER A 581 -47.22 -12.55 -6.15
N CYS A 582 -46.33 -11.56 -6.19
CA CYS A 582 -46.31 -10.59 -7.30
C CYS A 582 -45.40 -11.10 -8.42
N SER A 583 -46.00 -11.62 -9.50
CA SER A 583 -45.30 -11.94 -10.75
C SER A 583 -45.29 -10.71 -11.66
N ASP A 584 -44.48 -9.70 -11.32
CA ASP A 584 -44.18 -8.61 -12.26
C ASP A 584 -42.84 -8.95 -12.91
N HIS A 585 -42.87 -9.79 -13.96
CA HIS A 585 -41.79 -9.86 -14.95
C HIS A 585 -41.75 -8.57 -15.76
#